data_AF-A0A9P4YCW5-F1
#
_entry.id   AF-A0A9P4YCW5-F1
#
_cell.length_a   1.000
_cell.length_b   1.000
_cell.length_c   1.000
_cell.angle_alpha   90.00
_cell.angle_beta   90.00
_cell.angle_gamma   90.00
#
_symmetry.space_group_name_H-M   'P 1'
#
loop_
_entity.id
_entity.type
_entity.pdbx_description
1 polymer ?
#
loop_
_entity_poly.entity_id
_entity_poly.type
_entity_poly.pdbx_seq_one_letter_code
_entity_poly.pdbx_strand_id
1 'polypeptide(L)'
;MGSTRPPKKSFSSSSSCSSSDSDFSSSSVRVSMDRPVVSIEIIRCMRCAREVEMTSTDSPSMYGMIPVGTGIFYCDKCARATGYR
;
A
#
# COMPACT_ATOMS: atom_id res chain seq x y z
N MET A 1 -35.51 29.63 -22.18
CA MET A 1 -35.47 29.42 -20.72
C MET A 1 -34.00 29.37 -20.29
N GLY A 2 -33.44 30.52 -19.90
CA GLY A 2 -32.07 30.61 -19.35
C GLY A 2 -32.15 30.74 -17.84
N SER A 3 -31.45 29.87 -17.11
CA SER A 3 -31.42 29.92 -15.64
C SER A 3 -30.00 30.26 -15.19
N THR A 4 -29.80 31.50 -14.75
CA THR A 4 -28.56 32.01 -14.19
C THR A 4 -28.50 31.63 -12.71
N ARG A 5 -27.52 30.80 -12.29
CA ARG A 5 -27.28 30.49 -10.87
C ARG A 5 -25.93 31.08 -10.44
N PRO A 6 -25.87 31.89 -9.36
CA PRO A 6 -24.66 32.59 -8.94
C PRO A 6 -23.64 31.63 -8.27
N PRO A 7 -22.33 31.93 -8.32
CA PRO A 7 -21.30 31.06 -7.73
C PRO A 7 -20.95 31.45 -6.29
N LYS A 8 -20.17 30.55 -5.67
CA LYS A 8 -19.28 30.69 -4.50
C LYS A 8 -19.83 30.10 -3.19
N LYS A 9 -19.11 29.10 -2.64
CA LYS A 9 -18.29 29.19 -1.40
C LYS A 9 -17.19 28.10 -1.45
N SER A 10 -15.94 28.47 -1.67
CA SER A 10 -14.78 27.62 -1.38
C SER A 10 -14.42 27.79 0.10
N PHE A 11 -14.40 26.69 0.86
CA PHE A 11 -13.80 26.71 2.21
C PHE A 11 -12.29 26.56 2.04
N SER A 12 -11.61 27.69 1.88
CA SER A 12 -10.15 27.76 2.03
C SER A 12 -9.85 27.81 3.52
N SER A 13 -9.60 26.67 4.15
CA SER A 13 -9.00 26.63 5.48
C SER A 13 -7.52 26.97 5.34
N SER A 14 -7.21 28.26 5.32
CA SER A 14 -5.85 28.76 5.55
C SER A 14 -5.56 28.64 7.05
N SER A 15 -4.98 27.52 7.46
CA SER A 15 -4.42 27.38 8.81
C SER A 15 -2.99 27.92 8.81
N SER A 16 -2.83 29.13 9.34
CA SER A 16 -1.54 29.73 9.68
C SER A 16 -1.08 29.20 11.04
N CYS A 17 0.05 28.49 11.08
CA CYS A 17 0.83 28.22 12.30
C CYS A 17 2.20 27.69 11.86
N SER A 18 3.36 28.07 12.37
CA SER A 18 3.81 29.11 13.30
C SER A 18 5.30 29.27 12.98
N SER A 19 5.83 30.50 13.02
CA SER A 19 7.26 30.75 12.92
C SER A 19 7.98 30.08 14.11
N SER A 20 9.10 29.41 13.86
CA SER A 20 10.01 28.99 14.93
C SER A 20 11.43 29.15 14.42
N ASP A 21 12.04 30.26 14.83
CA ASP A 21 13.49 30.48 14.77
C ASP A 21 14.16 29.53 15.76
N SER A 22 15.06 28.71 15.29
CA SER A 22 15.94 27.90 16.14
C SER A 22 17.27 27.71 15.43
N ASP A 23 18.20 28.61 15.74
CA ASP A 23 19.61 28.44 15.45
C ASP A 23 20.16 27.28 16.30
N PHE A 24 20.39 26.13 15.67
CA PHE A 24 21.30 25.14 16.21
C PHE A 24 22.04 24.46 15.05
N SER A 25 23.32 24.81 14.90
CA SER A 25 24.27 24.07 14.08
C SER A 25 24.43 22.68 14.67
N SER A 26 23.61 21.75 14.20
CA SER A 26 23.81 20.33 14.30
C SER A 26 23.36 19.79 12.96
N SER A 27 24.27 19.13 12.25
CA SER A 27 24.05 18.47 10.96
C SER A 27 22.85 17.54 11.08
N SER A 28 21.66 18.12 10.89
CA SER A 28 20.40 17.43 10.96
C SER A 28 20.35 16.60 9.71
N VAL A 29 20.74 15.34 9.83
CA VAL A 29 20.26 14.29 8.93
C VAL A 29 18.76 14.48 8.89
N ARG A 30 18.28 15.10 7.82
CA ARG A 30 16.86 15.18 7.54
C ARG A 30 16.49 13.76 7.17
N VAL A 31 16.22 12.95 8.21
CA VAL A 31 15.56 11.67 8.07
C VAL A 31 14.20 12.06 7.53
N SER A 32 14.10 12.13 6.21
CA SER A 32 12.83 12.18 5.53
C SER A 32 12.05 11.02 6.12
N MET A 33 11.01 11.32 6.89
CA MET A 33 10.04 10.32 7.29
C MET A 33 9.31 9.95 6.00
N ASP A 34 9.96 9.15 5.17
CA ASP A 34 9.34 8.44 4.07
C ASP A 34 8.25 7.62 4.75
N ARG A 35 7.00 8.08 4.59
CA ARG A 35 5.86 7.45 5.25
C ARG A 35 5.88 5.98 4.81
N PRO A 36 5.79 5.01 5.73
CA PRO A 36 5.81 3.61 5.33
C PRO A 36 4.68 3.37 4.32
N VAL A 37 5.06 3.13 3.06
CA VAL A 37 4.13 2.82 1.99
C VAL A 37 3.80 1.34 2.11
N VAL A 38 2.63 1.06 2.65
CA VAL A 38 2.03 -0.28 2.62
C VAL A 38 1.13 -0.35 1.38
N SER A 39 1.37 -1.34 0.53
CA SER A 39 0.54 -1.63 -0.64
C SER A 39 -0.19 -2.96 -0.46
N ILE A 40 -1.35 -3.08 -1.09
CA ILE A 40 -2.10 -4.32 -1.18
C ILE A 40 -1.73 -5.00 -2.50
N GLU A 41 -1.36 -6.26 -2.43
CA GLU A 41 -1.07 -7.13 -3.56
C GLU A 41 -2.06 -8.28 -3.55
N ILE A 42 -2.57 -8.64 -4.73
CA ILE A 42 -3.49 -9.77 -4.88
C ILE A 42 -2.72 -10.89 -5.55
N ILE A 43 -2.58 -12.01 -4.85
CA ILE A 43 -1.94 -13.21 -5.38
C ILE A 43 -2.98 -14.28 -5.67
N ARG A 44 -2.79 -15.02 -6.76
CA ARG A 44 -3.72 -16.04 -7.24
C ARG A 44 -3.03 -17.37 -7.46
N CYS A 45 -3.66 -18.44 -7.02
CA CYS A 45 -3.21 -19.80 -7.31
C CYS A 45 -3.40 -20.11 -8.80
N MET A 46 -2.31 -20.41 -9.51
CA MET A 46 -2.35 -20.71 -10.95
C MET A 46 -3.04 -22.03 -11.35
N ARG A 47 -3.46 -22.86 -10.38
CA ARG A 47 -4.21 -24.10 -10.65
C ARG A 47 -5.69 -24.01 -10.34
N CYS A 48 -6.04 -23.57 -9.13
CA CYS A 48 -7.44 -23.50 -8.69
C CYS A 48 -8.02 -22.09 -8.66
N ALA A 49 -7.24 -21.09 -9.09
CA ALA A 49 -7.69 -19.71 -9.20
C ALA A 49 -8.11 -19.05 -7.88
N ARG A 50 -7.81 -19.66 -6.72
CA ARG A 50 -8.02 -19.05 -5.40
C ARG A 50 -7.18 -17.79 -5.27
N GLU A 51 -7.79 -16.70 -4.83
CA GLU A 51 -7.15 -15.41 -4.62
C GLU A 51 -6.99 -15.14 -3.13
N VAL A 52 -5.93 -14.42 -2.78
CA VAL A 52 -5.74 -13.84 -1.45
C VAL A 52 -5.17 -12.43 -1.61
N GLU A 53 -5.70 -11.51 -0.82
CA GLU A 53 -5.14 -10.18 -0.65
C GLU A 53 -4.05 -10.25 0.43
N MET A 54 -2.87 -9.75 0.11
CA MET A 54 -1.74 -9.65 1.03
C MET A 54 -1.23 -8.22 1.05
N THR A 55 -0.66 -7.78 2.17
CA THR A 55 0.08 -6.53 2.18
C THR A 55 1.53 -6.78 1.75
N SER A 56 2.20 -5.76 1.22
CA SER A 56 3.61 -5.84 0.80
C SER A 56 4.57 -6.25 1.92
N THR A 57 4.13 -6.17 3.18
CA THR A 57 4.89 -6.60 4.36
C THR A 57 4.65 -8.05 4.74
N ASP A 58 3.61 -8.69 4.23
CA ASP A 58 3.28 -10.07 4.57
C ASP A 58 4.05 -11.06 3.69
N SER A 59 4.27 -12.28 4.20
CA SER A 59 4.77 -13.38 3.37
C SER A 59 3.62 -14.22 2.81
N PRO A 60 3.70 -14.70 1.55
CA PRO A 60 2.64 -15.49 0.93
C PRO A 60 2.32 -16.79 1.71
N SER A 61 3.31 -17.32 2.42
CA SER A 61 3.17 -18.50 3.29
C SER A 61 2.18 -18.30 4.44
N MET A 62 1.98 -17.07 4.94
CA MET A 62 0.98 -16.77 5.98
C MET A 62 -0.45 -17.03 5.49
N TYR A 63 -0.66 -16.92 4.18
CA TYR A 63 -1.94 -17.07 3.52
C TYR A 63 -2.12 -18.45 2.84
N GLY A 64 -1.26 -19.43 3.15
CA GLY A 64 -1.31 -20.76 2.54
C GLY A 64 -1.02 -20.75 1.04
N MET A 65 -0.18 -19.80 0.59
CA MET A 65 0.31 -19.68 -0.77
C MET A 65 1.81 -20.02 -0.81
N ILE A 66 2.15 -20.97 -1.66
CA ILE A 66 3.50 -21.51 -1.84
C ILE A 66 4.05 -20.97 -3.18
N PRO A 67 5.17 -20.24 -3.17
CA PRO A 67 5.83 -19.80 -4.39
C PRO A 67 6.46 -21.00 -5.11
N VAL A 68 6.14 -21.17 -6.38
CA VAL A 68 6.72 -22.22 -7.23
C VAL A 68 7.63 -21.65 -8.33
N GLY A 69 7.73 -20.33 -8.39
CA GLY A 69 8.58 -19.55 -9.29
C GLY A 69 8.38 -18.06 -9.06
N THR A 70 9.04 -17.23 -9.87
CA THR A 70 8.95 -15.77 -9.76
C THR A 70 7.54 -15.29 -10.15
N GLY A 71 6.77 -14.83 -9.16
CA GLY A 71 5.38 -14.38 -9.36
C GLY A 71 4.38 -15.52 -9.61
N ILE A 72 4.77 -16.77 -9.40
CA ILE A 72 3.89 -17.94 -9.60
C ILE A 72 3.63 -18.59 -8.24
N PHE A 73 2.35 -18.65 -7.86
CA PHE A 73 1.93 -19.18 -6.56
C PHE A 73 0.93 -20.32 -6.71
N TYR A 74 1.04 -21.31 -5.83
CA TYR A 74 0.05 -22.36 -5.62
C TYR A 74 -0.49 -22.31 -4.20
N CYS A 75 -1.78 -22.53 -4.01
CA CYS A 75 -2.29 -22.76 -2.66
C CYS A 75 -1.83 -24.11 -2.11
N ASP A 76 -1.85 -24.30 -0.78
CA ASP A 76 -1.39 -25.52 -0.11
C ASP A 76 -1.97 -26.83 -0.67
N LYS A 77 -3.25 -26.82 -1.06
CA LYS A 77 -3.91 -28.00 -1.65
C LYS A 77 -3.31 -28.33 -3.02
N CYS A 78 -3.09 -27.32 -3.84
CA CYS A 78 -2.48 -27.48 -5.15
C CYS A 78 -1.02 -27.89 -5.00
N ALA A 79 -0.22 -27.13 -4.25
CA ALA A 79 1.20 -27.42 -4.06
C ALA A 79 1.45 -28.89 -3.71
N ARG A 80 0.76 -29.41 -2.69
CA ARG A 80 0.82 -30.83 -2.30
C ARG A 80 0.45 -31.80 -3.41
N ALA A 81 -0.63 -31.52 -4.15
CA ALA A 81 -1.06 -32.35 -5.28
C ALA A 81 -0.07 -32.37 -6.46
N THR A 82 0.87 -31.41 -6.53
CA THR A 82 1.93 -31.34 -7.54
C THR A 82 3.33 -31.61 -6.99
N GLY A 83 3.47 -31.91 -5.71
CA GLY A 83 4.77 -32.19 -5.08
C GLY A 83 5.59 -30.97 -4.66
N TYR A 84 5.00 -29.77 -4.63
CA TYR A 84 5.64 -28.56 -4.08
C TYR A 84 5.38 -28.46 -2.58
N ARG A 85 6.35 -27.91 -1.82
CA ARG A 85 6.30 -27.68 -0.38
C ARG A 85 6.82 -26.30 -0.04
#